data_AF-A0A832LSP3-F1
#
_entry.id   AF-A0A832LSP3-F1
#
_cell.length_a   1.000
_cell.length_b   1.000
_cell.length_c   1.000
_cell.angle_alpha   90.00
_cell.angle_beta   90.00
_cell.angle_gamma   90.00
#
_symmetry.space_group_name_H-M   'P 1'
#
loop_
_entity.id
_entity.type
_entity.pdbx_description
1 polymer ?
#
loop_
_entity_poly.entity_id
_entity_poly.type
_entity_poly.pdbx_seq_one_letter_code
_entity_poly.pdbx_strand_id
1 'polypeptide(L)'
;MSAAASAGKGAGQAVPPLYWLEGQRGKPPRLKLSLHPGQLRAWNSGKRFIFVFAGTQSGKTSFGPLWLWHEIRRTQKPEGGNDYLAVTNSYDLFQLKMLPELRKLFEYDLKVAKWWAGNQVLELRDPS
;
A
#
# COMPACT_ATOMS: atom_id res chain seq x y z
N MET A 1 37.13 23.94 2.81
CA MET A 1 37.10 23.02 1.67
C MET A 1 37.50 21.65 2.17
N SER A 2 36.56 20.73 2.34
CA SER A 2 36.83 19.31 2.60
C SER A 2 35.93 18.51 1.67
N ALA A 3 36.56 17.65 0.88
CA ALA A 3 35.97 16.95 -0.25
C ALA A 3 34.89 15.95 0.21
N ALA A 4 33.71 16.05 -0.41
CA ALA A 4 32.70 15.01 -0.33
C ALA A 4 33.18 13.81 -1.15
N ALA A 5 33.41 12.69 -0.47
CA ALA A 5 33.71 11.42 -1.10
C ALA A 5 32.55 11.01 -2.02
N SER A 6 32.88 10.77 -3.28
CA SER A 6 31.96 10.22 -4.28
C SER A 6 31.56 8.80 -3.89
N ALA A 7 30.26 8.58 -3.67
CA ALA A 7 29.72 7.24 -3.55
C ALA A 7 29.76 6.58 -4.94
N GLY A 8 30.71 5.66 -5.11
CA GLY A 8 30.85 4.83 -6.30
C GLY A 8 29.58 4.02 -6.57
N LYS A 9 29.17 3.99 -7.85
CA LYS A 9 28.16 3.06 -8.36
C LYS A 9 28.70 1.63 -8.28
N GLY A 10 28.29 0.89 -7.25
CA GLY A 10 28.60 -0.53 -7.08
C GLY A 10 27.47 -1.43 -7.58
N ALA A 11 27.83 -2.40 -8.42
CA ALA A 11 27.21 -3.70 -8.73
C ALA A 11 25.74 -3.94 -8.34
N GLY A 12 24.89 -4.16 -9.36
CA GLY A 12 23.82 -5.18 -9.37
C GLY A 12 22.91 -5.30 -8.15
N GLN A 13 22.56 -4.20 -7.46
CA GLN A 13 21.58 -4.27 -6.37
C GLN A 13 20.21 -4.62 -6.95
N ALA A 14 19.68 -5.78 -6.55
CA ALA A 14 18.29 -6.15 -6.81
C ALA A 14 17.39 -5.00 -6.32
N VAL A 15 16.50 -4.53 -7.19
CA VAL A 15 15.53 -3.50 -6.82
C VAL A 15 14.70 -4.05 -5.65
N PRO A 16 14.70 -3.38 -4.49
CA PRO A 16 13.96 -3.87 -3.34
C PRO A 16 12.47 -3.97 -3.69
N PRO A 17 11.74 -4.96 -3.15
CA PRO A 17 10.30 -5.04 -3.35
C PRO A 17 9.63 -3.78 -2.77
N LEU A 18 8.45 -3.43 -3.29
CA LEU A 18 7.69 -2.26 -2.84
C LEU A 18 7.45 -2.27 -1.32
N TYR A 19 7.25 -3.46 -0.76
CA TYR A 19 7.17 -3.70 0.67
C TYR A 19 7.60 -5.11 1.03
N TRP A 20 7.89 -5.32 2.32
CA TRP A 20 8.10 -6.64 2.92
C TRP A 20 7.67 -6.63 4.38
N LEU A 21 7.41 -7.81 4.93
CA LEU A 21 7.13 -8.00 6.35
C LEU A 21 8.42 -8.35 7.09
N GLU A 22 8.82 -7.51 8.02
CA GLU A 22 9.97 -7.75 8.90
C GLU A 22 9.48 -8.38 10.21
N GLY A 23 9.80 -9.66 10.41
CA GLY A 23 9.48 -10.39 11.64
C GLY A 23 10.52 -10.15 12.73
N GLN A 24 10.06 -10.02 13.99
CA GLN A 24 10.93 -10.02 15.17
C GLN A 24 10.38 -11.03 16.17
N ARG A 25 11.26 -11.82 16.81
CA ARG A 25 10.85 -12.83 17.80
C ARG A 25 10.02 -12.18 18.91
N GLY A 26 8.82 -12.72 19.15
CA GLY A 26 7.90 -12.24 20.17
C GLY A 26 7.12 -10.96 19.83
N LYS A 27 7.15 -10.47 18.58
CA LYS A 27 6.39 -9.28 18.15
C LYS A 27 5.66 -9.53 16.82
N PRO A 28 4.53 -8.84 16.56
CA PRO A 28 3.88 -8.89 15.26
C PRO A 28 4.82 -8.34 14.17
N PRO A 29 4.73 -8.85 12.92
CA PRO A 29 5.56 -8.40 11.83
C PRO A 29 5.32 -6.92 11.53
N ARG A 30 6.38 -6.21 11.14
CA ARG A 30 6.33 -4.80 10.75
C ARG A 30 6.34 -4.68 9.24
N LEU A 31 5.39 -3.93 8.70
CA LEU A 31 5.37 -3.56 7.28
C LEU A 31 6.48 -2.55 6.99
N LYS A 32 7.44 -2.91 6.15
CA LYS A 32 8.50 -2.04 5.63
C LYS A 32 8.18 -1.66 4.20
N LEU A 33 8.45 -0.40 3.83
CA LEU A 33 8.11 0.16 2.52
C LEU A 33 9.37 0.67 1.82
N SER A 34 9.46 0.46 0.51
CA SER A 34 10.46 1.06 -0.37
C SER A 34 9.73 1.82 -1.48
N LEU A 35 9.31 3.05 -1.16
CA LEU A 35 8.52 3.89 -2.06
C LEU A 35 9.41 4.70 -3.00
N HIS A 36 9.07 4.72 -4.29
CA HIS A 36 9.67 5.65 -5.25
C HIS A 36 9.32 7.11 -4.87
N PRO A 37 10.17 8.13 -5.18
CA PRO A 37 9.91 9.52 -4.80
C PRO A 37 8.50 10.04 -5.15
N GLY A 38 7.93 9.64 -6.28
CA GLY A 38 6.55 9.99 -6.65
C GLY A 38 5.49 9.40 -5.72
N GLN A 39 5.67 8.15 -5.30
CA GLN A 39 4.80 7.48 -4.33
C GLN A 39 4.96 8.11 -2.94
N LEU A 40 6.20 8.45 -2.54
CA LEU A 40 6.47 9.11 -1.27
C LEU A 40 5.81 10.50 -1.19
N ARG A 41 5.76 11.26 -2.29
CA ARG A 41 5.01 12.53 -2.34
C ARG A 41 3.51 12.32 -2.13
N ALA A 42 2.92 11.28 -2.71
CA ALA A 42 1.52 10.94 -2.49
C ALA A 42 1.28 10.47 -1.05
N TRP A 43 2.18 9.64 -0.52
CA TRP A 43 2.15 9.11 0.85
C TRP A 43 2.15 10.21 1.92
N ASN A 44 3.01 11.22 1.75
CA ASN A 44 3.16 12.32 2.72
C ASN A 44 2.15 13.47 2.51
N SER A 45 1.30 13.41 1.48
CA SER A 45 0.40 14.51 1.16
C SER A 45 -0.84 14.48 2.06
N GLY A 46 -1.03 15.51 2.88
CA GLY A 46 -2.25 15.71 3.67
C GLY A 46 -3.42 16.36 2.92
N LYS A 47 -3.33 16.53 1.60
CA LYS A 47 -4.38 17.17 0.78
C LYS A 47 -5.61 16.28 0.68
N ARG A 48 -6.79 16.91 0.60
CA ARG A 48 -8.08 16.22 0.42
C ARG A 48 -8.14 15.38 -0.86
N PHE A 49 -7.55 15.87 -1.94
CA PHE A 49 -7.52 15.19 -3.23
C PHE A 49 -6.07 15.03 -3.69
N ILE A 50 -5.67 13.78 -3.93
CA ILE A 50 -4.32 13.42 -4.35
C ILE A 50 -4.43 12.72 -5.70
N PHE A 51 -3.81 13.32 -6.73
CA PHE A 51 -3.74 12.75 -8.07
C PHE A 51 -2.34 12.20 -8.34
N VAL A 52 -2.26 10.93 -8.73
CA VAL A 52 -0.99 10.27 -9.06
C VAL A 52 -0.98 9.95 -10.56
N PHE A 53 -0.28 10.78 -11.33
CA PHE A 53 -0.04 10.55 -12.75
C PHE A 53 1.22 9.70 -12.94
N ALA A 54 1.10 8.56 -13.61
CA ALA A 54 2.25 7.72 -13.91
C ALA A 54 2.05 6.86 -15.17
N GLY A 55 3.12 6.54 -15.89
CA GLY A 55 3.12 5.68 -17.08
C GLY A 55 2.95 4.19 -16.78
N THR A 56 2.87 3.34 -17.79
CA THR A 56 2.72 1.88 -17.61
C THR A 56 3.81 1.29 -16.70
N GLN A 57 3.49 0.20 -15.99
CA GLN A 57 4.42 -0.52 -15.09
C GLN A 57 5.04 0.29 -13.93
N SER A 58 4.55 1.50 -13.64
CA SER A 58 5.07 2.35 -12.55
C SER A 58 4.64 1.90 -11.13
N GLY A 59 4.14 0.67 -10.97
CA GLY A 59 3.69 0.14 -9.68
C GLY A 59 2.43 0.77 -9.09
N LYS A 60 1.59 1.44 -9.89
CA LYS A 60 0.33 2.07 -9.40
C LYS A 60 -0.58 1.06 -8.70
N THR A 61 -0.80 -0.09 -9.33
CA THR A 61 -1.76 -1.09 -8.85
C THR A 61 -1.33 -1.68 -7.50
N SER A 62 -0.04 -1.96 -7.31
CA SER A 62 0.49 -2.46 -6.03
C SER A 62 0.66 -1.37 -4.97
N PHE A 63 0.85 -0.11 -5.39
CA PHE A 63 0.90 1.03 -4.46
C PHE A 63 -0.49 1.38 -3.89
N GLY A 64 -1.55 1.24 -4.67
CA GLY A 64 -2.93 1.58 -4.29
C GLY A 64 -3.36 0.98 -2.94
N PRO A 65 -3.27 -0.34 -2.73
CA PRO A 65 -3.62 -0.98 -1.46
C PRO A 65 -2.79 -0.47 -0.26
N LEU A 66 -1.49 -0.23 -0.44
CA LEU A 66 -0.63 0.29 0.62
C LEU A 66 -1.04 1.72 1.02
N TRP A 67 -1.31 2.56 0.02
CA TRP A 67 -1.78 3.91 0.25
C TRP A 67 -3.16 3.91 0.91
N LEU A 68 -4.07 3.03 0.47
CA LEU A 68 -5.38 2.86 1.10
C LEU A 68 -5.24 2.44 2.57
N TRP A 69 -4.36 1.50 2.89
CA TRP A 69 -4.09 1.10 4.28
C TRP A 69 -3.57 2.26 5.14
N HIS A 70 -2.67 3.07 4.59
CA HIS A 70 -2.20 4.28 5.26
C HIS A 70 -3.35 5.25 5.54
N GLU A 71 -4.21 5.51 4.55
CA GLU A 71 -5.34 6.42 4.70
C GLU A 71 -6.40 5.91 5.67
N ILE A 72 -6.68 4.61 5.67
CA ILE A 72 -7.54 3.97 6.68
C ILE A 72 -7.01 4.28 8.06
N ARG A 73 -5.73 4.00 8.33
CA ARG A 73 -5.12 4.23 9.64
C ARG A 73 -5.09 5.70 10.05
N ARG A 74 -4.97 6.60 9.08
CA ARG A 74 -4.89 8.05 9.30
C ARG A 74 -6.25 8.68 9.56
N THR A 75 -7.32 8.14 8.96
CA THR A 75 -8.64 8.77 8.93
C THR A 75 -9.71 8.02 9.69
N GLN A 76 -9.47 6.76 10.06
CA GLN A 76 -10.42 5.96 10.84
C GLN A 76 -10.76 6.67 12.14
N LYS A 77 -12.05 6.72 12.45
CA LYS A 77 -12.56 7.23 13.72
C LYS A 77 -12.76 6.07 14.72
N PRO A 78 -12.37 6.21 16.00
CA PRO A 78 -12.58 5.17 17.02
C PRO A 78 -14.06 4.86 17.28
N GLU A 79 -14.93 5.86 17.12
CA GLU A 79 -16.32 5.84 17.59
C GLU A 79 -17.32 5.30 16.52
N GLY A 80 -16.88 4.61 15.46
CA GLY A 80 -17.82 4.14 14.43
C GLY A 80 -17.22 3.31 13.29
N GLY A 81 -18.09 2.65 12.53
CA GLY A 81 -17.73 1.96 11.29
C GLY A 81 -17.22 2.95 10.25
N ASN A 82 -16.03 2.70 9.71
CA ASN A 82 -15.44 3.53 8.65
C ASN A 82 -15.50 2.75 7.33
N ASP A 83 -16.14 3.34 6.33
CA ASP A 83 -16.22 2.75 4.99
C ASP A 83 -15.25 3.42 4.02
N TYR A 84 -14.53 2.60 3.25
CA TYR A 84 -13.58 3.04 2.25
C TYR A 84 -13.88 2.38 0.92
N LEU A 85 -13.78 3.15 -0.16
CA LEU A 85 -14.06 2.66 -1.51
C LEU A 85 -12.78 2.54 -2.33
N ALA A 86 -12.59 1.36 -2.93
CA ALA A 86 -11.60 1.11 -3.96
C ALA A 86 -12.34 0.91 -5.29
N VAL A 87 -12.24 1.90 -6.19
CA VAL A 87 -13.01 1.94 -7.44
C VAL A 87 -12.10 2.00 -8.66
N THR A 88 -12.56 1.41 -9.75
CA THR A 88 -11.90 1.42 -11.06
C THR A 88 -12.95 1.59 -12.16
N ASN A 89 -12.52 1.63 -13.42
CA ASN A 89 -13.39 1.96 -14.55
C ASN A 89 -14.50 0.91 -14.84
N SER A 90 -14.27 -0.36 -14.51
CA SER A 90 -15.19 -1.47 -14.77
C SER A 90 -14.98 -2.61 -13.78
N TYR A 91 -16.01 -3.44 -13.63
CA TYR A 91 -15.95 -4.60 -12.75
C TYR A 91 -14.94 -5.66 -13.22
N ASP A 92 -14.77 -5.83 -14.53
CA ASP A 92 -13.75 -6.75 -15.07
C ASP A 92 -12.34 -6.29 -14.73
N LEU A 93 -12.05 -4.98 -14.84
CA LEU A 93 -10.75 -4.46 -14.46
C LEU A 93 -10.52 -4.55 -12.95
N PHE A 94 -11.58 -4.39 -12.17
CA PHE A 94 -11.54 -4.59 -10.72
C PHE A 94 -11.09 -6.02 -10.39
N GLN A 95 -11.80 -7.02 -10.92
CA GLN A 95 -11.47 -8.44 -10.69
C GLN A 95 -10.09 -8.82 -11.21
N LEU A 96 -9.71 -8.32 -12.40
CA LEU A 96 -8.47 -8.70 -13.06
C LEU A 96 -7.22 -8.09 -12.41
N LYS A 97 -7.30 -6.86 -11.90
CA LYS A 97 -6.10 -6.09 -11.47
C LYS A 97 -6.15 -5.60 -10.04
N MET A 98 -7.27 -5.03 -9.59
CA MET A 98 -7.34 -4.34 -8.31
C MET A 98 -7.60 -5.31 -7.14
N LEU A 99 -8.60 -6.19 -7.29
CA LEU A 99 -8.99 -7.14 -6.26
C LEU A 99 -7.83 -8.07 -5.83
N PRO A 100 -7.02 -8.65 -6.74
CA PRO A 100 -5.90 -9.49 -6.35
C PRO A 100 -4.87 -8.76 -5.47
N GLU A 101 -4.55 -7.49 -5.79
CA GLU A 101 -3.60 -6.69 -5.02
C GLU A 101 -4.16 -6.26 -3.66
N LEU A 102 -5.47 -5.96 -3.58
CA LEU A 102 -6.14 -5.71 -2.30
C LEU A 102 -6.11 -6.95 -1.41
N ARG A 103 -6.52 -8.12 -1.93
CA ARG A 103 -6.52 -9.38 -1.16
C ARG A 103 -5.11 -9.78 -0.74
N LYS A 104 -4.13 -9.62 -1.63
CA LYS A 104 -2.71 -9.82 -1.31
C LYS A 104 -2.29 -9.05 -0.07
N LEU A 105 -2.48 -7.74 -0.06
CA LEU A 105 -2.07 -6.93 1.09
C LEU A 105 -2.91 -7.22 2.33
N PHE A 106 -4.23 -7.17 2.23
CA PHE A 106 -5.12 -7.13 3.39
C PHE A 106 -5.44 -8.52 3.97
N GLU A 107 -5.71 -9.50 3.11
CA GLU A 107 -6.14 -10.85 3.51
C GLU A 107 -4.92 -11.76 3.75
N TYR A 108 -3.91 -11.71 2.88
CA TYR A 108 -2.78 -12.65 2.95
C TYR A 108 -1.58 -12.11 3.72
N ASP A 109 -1.15 -10.88 3.45
CA ASP A 109 0.06 -10.34 4.07
C ASP A 109 -0.21 -9.78 5.47
N LEU A 110 -1.16 -8.84 5.58
CA LEU A 110 -1.52 -8.21 6.86
C LEU A 110 -2.44 -9.09 7.72
N LYS A 111 -3.23 -9.96 7.08
CA LYS A 111 -4.22 -10.83 7.75
C LYS A 111 -5.21 -10.05 8.61
N VAL A 112 -5.61 -8.88 8.12
CA VAL A 112 -6.54 -7.96 8.81
C VAL A 112 -7.90 -7.91 8.13
N ALA A 113 -8.14 -8.69 7.08
CA ALA A 113 -9.37 -8.58 6.31
C ALA A 113 -9.90 -9.92 5.79
N LYS A 114 -11.20 -9.92 5.45
CA LYS A 114 -11.89 -11.03 4.79
C LYS A 114 -12.66 -10.52 3.58
N TRP A 115 -12.51 -11.21 2.45
CA TRP A 115 -13.24 -10.90 1.22
C TRP A 115 -14.60 -11.60 1.16
N TRP A 116 -15.65 -10.83 0.91
CA TRP A 116 -17.02 -11.29 0.72
C TRP A 116 -17.46 -11.04 -0.72
N ALA A 117 -17.27 -12.02 -1.59
CA ALA A 117 -17.49 -11.88 -3.03
C ALA A 117 -18.92 -11.44 -3.40
N GLY A 118 -19.94 -11.97 -2.72
CA GLY A 118 -21.34 -11.65 -2.99
C GLY A 118 -21.69 -10.18 -2.73
N ASN A 119 -21.09 -9.58 -1.70
CA ASN A 119 -21.32 -8.18 -1.32
C ASN A 119 -20.28 -7.24 -1.92
N GLN A 120 -19.23 -7.78 -2.55
CA GLN A 120 -18.06 -7.04 -3.02
C GLN A 120 -17.37 -6.22 -1.90
N VAL A 121 -17.41 -6.76 -0.68
CA VAL A 121 -16.89 -6.10 0.51
C VAL A 121 -15.61 -6.80 0.98
N LEU A 122 -14.60 -5.99 1.28
CA LEU A 122 -13.43 -6.42 2.03
C LEU A 122 -13.61 -5.93 3.48
N GLU A 123 -14.06 -6.83 4.34
CA GLU A 123 -14.33 -6.50 5.75
C GLU A 123 -13.02 -6.51 6.53
N LEU A 124 -12.70 -5.38 7.15
CA LEU A 124 -11.52 -5.24 8.02
C LEU A 124 -11.86 -5.69 9.44
N ARG A 125 -10.92 -6.39 10.08
CA ARG A 125 -11.02 -6.73 11.49
C ARG A 125 -11.01 -5.43 12.32
N ASP A 126 -11.86 -5.40 13.34
CA ASP A 126 -11.83 -4.35 14.36
C ASP A 126 -10.40 -4.29 14.98
N PRO A 127 -9.76 -3.11 15.03
CA PRO A 127 -8.44 -2.95 15.62
C PRO A 127 -8.36 -3.19 17.15
N SER A 128 -9.42 -3.67 17.80
CA SER A 128 -9.46 -4.07 19.22
C SER A 128 -8.36 -5.07 19.63
#